data_AF-A0A2T0TGX1-F1
#
_entry.id   AF-A0A2T0TGX1-F1
#
_cell.length_a   1.000
_cell.length_b   1.000
_cell.length_c   1.000
_cell.angle_alpha   90.00
_cell.angle_beta   90.00
_cell.angle_gamma   90.00
#
_symmetry.space_group_name_H-M   'P 1'
#
loop_
_entity.id
_entity.type
_entity.pdbx_description
1 polymer ?
#
loop_
_entity_poly.entity_id
_entity_poly.type
_entity_poly.pdbx_seq_one_letter_code
_entity_poly.pdbx_strand_id
1 'polypeptide(L)'
;MIVGRGRSGPFAYGDEPWRVRVRDRSPHGPVLGAGVLLDRLHVLTCAHVALAAEELAVDLVGLDGVPSSDAAVVDGMCVPPGEDERGDVAVLRLATPQRAGLGATLRRAMPTWDRPVHALGYPQGRGLEIGVWARMTLAGRAGVEWWQMNRRSEGEQRVRAGFSGSGVADDATGEVLGIVVSEYTDDTAGLSWMLPVDAITAHLPFASEWAVGDSGIDPIFTAPAGHGDGNGPTRELVDWLLGRDAAAAVLILVGPDLDVVRRAVAESTRRTATEAGVRGVDLALDVAGRTVDEVSRRIVDRAGLAVGASSTPGERVREGTPPMTIVVDGVDEADEPEALVDDVLKPLVDSGARLVLGFRQDGSAGLAAAKSLADDTIAGRLDRLADRITAVARREGPRPLGSSDTHSTVLRLRLTALRKAAAAHSALVANRLTAFERAVASAEREVGRTARRSAAVAADRGLLEAWKAKAFDAGLVEDIGLAAAYRRAHGLLTAETVDQAAAHAALRAYQDAVREALAKGDRR
;
A
#
# COMPACT_ATOMS: atom_id res chain seq x y z
N MET A 1 25.59 -18.34 16.30
CA MET A 1 26.12 -17.11 15.66
C MET A 1 26.15 -17.36 14.15
N ILE A 2 25.03 -17.11 13.46
CA ILE A 2 24.96 -17.13 12.00
C ILE A 2 24.37 -15.79 11.61
N VAL A 3 25.25 -14.84 11.31
CA VAL A 3 24.88 -13.51 10.82
C VAL A 3 24.53 -13.68 9.35
N GLY A 4 23.24 -13.78 9.05
CA GLY A 4 22.75 -13.76 7.68
C GLY A 4 23.05 -12.39 7.08
N ARG A 5 23.96 -12.34 6.10
CA ARG A 5 24.22 -11.16 5.27
C ARG A 5 22.99 -10.86 4.41
N GLY A 6 21.98 -10.23 5.00
CA GLY A 6 21.05 -9.40 4.24
C GLY A 6 21.81 -8.18 3.72
N ARG A 7 21.53 -7.75 2.49
CA ARG A 7 22.04 -6.49 1.94
C ARG A 7 21.71 -5.38 2.95
N SER A 8 22.72 -4.90 3.64
CA SER A 8 22.66 -3.87 4.66
C SER A 8 22.32 -2.54 3.99
N GLY A 9 21.21 -1.93 4.38
CA GLY A 9 21.14 -0.48 4.39
C GLY A 9 22.24 0.09 5.31
N PRO A 10 22.41 1.41 5.38
CA PRO A 10 23.47 2.04 6.18
C PRO A 10 23.37 1.80 7.70
N PHE A 11 22.27 1.20 8.19
CA PHE A 11 22.03 0.93 9.61
C PHE A 11 22.35 -0.52 10.01
N ALA A 12 23.01 -0.70 11.15
CA ALA A 12 23.27 -2.02 11.74
C ALA A 12 22.07 -2.45 12.60
N TYR A 13 21.21 -3.31 12.05
CA TYR A 13 20.07 -3.90 12.76
C TYR A 13 20.49 -4.58 14.07
N GLY A 14 19.75 -4.37 15.14
CA GLY A 14 19.88 -5.13 16.39
C GLY A 14 20.43 -4.36 17.58
N ASP A 15 21.02 -3.19 17.35
CA ASP A 15 21.62 -2.36 18.40
C ASP A 15 20.67 -1.29 18.95
N GLU A 16 19.40 -1.27 18.54
CA GLU A 16 18.40 -0.30 18.97
C GLU A 16 18.18 -0.29 20.52
N PRO A 17 18.71 0.71 21.26
CA PRO A 17 18.77 0.67 22.73
C PRO A 17 17.43 0.96 23.42
N TRP A 18 16.45 1.44 22.65
CA TRP A 18 15.16 1.91 23.14
C TRP A 18 14.14 0.79 23.37
N ARG A 19 14.43 -0.45 22.96
CA ARG A 19 13.48 -1.56 23.07
C ARG A 19 13.30 -1.95 24.53
N VAL A 20 12.05 -2.07 24.96
CA VAL A 20 11.74 -2.52 26.31
C VAL A 20 10.74 -3.65 26.33
N ARG A 21 10.85 -4.47 27.37
CA ARG A 21 9.89 -5.51 27.72
C ARG A 21 9.02 -5.03 28.88
N VAL A 22 7.70 -5.17 28.74
CA VAL A 22 6.73 -4.81 29.78
C VAL A 22 6.21 -6.08 30.44
N ARG A 23 6.25 -6.11 31.77
CA ARG A 23 5.85 -7.25 32.59
C ARG A 23 4.95 -6.82 33.74
N ASP A 24 4.20 -7.78 34.24
CA ASP A 24 3.60 -7.69 35.57
C ASP A 24 4.74 -7.61 36.61
N ARG A 25 4.62 -6.70 37.59
CA ARG A 25 5.63 -6.47 38.64
C ARG A 25 5.81 -7.67 39.56
N SER A 26 4.82 -8.53 39.69
CA SER A 26 4.85 -9.68 40.61
C SER A 26 6.12 -10.53 40.42
N PRO A 27 6.59 -11.23 41.47
CA PRO A 27 7.73 -12.14 41.35
C PRO A 27 7.47 -13.18 40.25
N HIS A 28 8.31 -13.19 39.21
CA HIS A 28 8.11 -13.99 37.99
C HIS A 28 6.85 -13.66 37.17
N GLY A 29 6.39 -12.41 37.27
CA GLY A 29 5.24 -11.90 36.51
C GLY A 29 5.42 -12.11 35.00
N PRO A 30 4.35 -12.51 34.30
CA PRO A 30 4.41 -12.81 32.87
C PRO A 30 4.78 -11.57 32.07
N VAL A 31 5.33 -11.80 30.89
CA VAL A 31 5.47 -10.76 29.87
C VAL A 31 4.10 -10.41 29.33
N LEU A 32 3.76 -9.12 29.43
CA LEU A 32 2.50 -8.55 28.95
C LEU A 32 2.65 -8.01 27.52
N GLY A 33 3.84 -7.50 27.20
CA GLY A 33 4.16 -6.97 25.88
C GLY A 33 5.53 -6.31 25.82
N ALA A 34 5.64 -5.33 24.94
CA ALA A 34 6.84 -4.59 24.65
C ALA A 34 6.58 -3.08 24.68
N GLY A 35 7.62 -2.28 24.47
CA GLY A 35 7.52 -0.82 24.40
C GLY A 35 8.71 -0.19 23.70
N VAL A 36 8.62 1.13 23.56
CA VAL A 36 9.66 2.01 23.01
C VAL A 36 10.00 3.07 24.06
N LEU A 37 11.23 3.06 24.55
CA LEU A 37 11.75 4.13 25.40
C LEU A 37 11.87 5.41 24.57
N LEU A 38 11.18 6.48 24.99
CA LEU A 38 11.18 7.78 24.32
C LEU A 38 12.29 8.68 24.85
N ASP A 39 12.47 8.69 26.17
CA ASP A 39 13.53 9.44 26.85
C ASP A 39 14.03 8.66 28.09
N ARG A 40 14.51 9.36 29.12
CA ARG A 40 14.99 8.72 30.34
C ARG A 40 13.87 8.16 31.22
N LEU A 41 12.63 8.57 31.03
CA LEU A 41 11.52 8.33 31.96
C LEU A 41 10.26 7.78 31.28
N HIS A 42 10.11 7.93 29.97
CA HIS A 42 8.86 7.66 29.27
C HIS A 42 9.02 6.49 28.31
N VAL A 43 8.04 5.59 28.35
CA VAL A 43 7.93 4.43 27.45
C VAL A 43 6.59 4.50 26.73
N LEU A 44 6.62 4.44 25.41
CA LEU A 44 5.44 4.24 24.57
C LEU A 44 5.11 2.75 24.48
N THR A 45 3.85 2.37 24.64
CA THR A 45 3.36 0.99 24.48
C THR A 45 1.89 0.99 24.05
N CYS A 46 1.30 -0.20 23.90
CA CYS A 46 -0.12 -0.35 23.68
C CYS A 46 -0.91 -0.12 24.97
N ALA A 47 -2.09 0.48 24.86
CA ALA A 47 -2.96 0.68 26.00
C ALA A 47 -3.40 -0.65 26.62
N HIS A 48 -3.70 -1.68 25.81
CA HIS A 48 -4.06 -2.99 26.36
C HIS A 48 -2.90 -3.66 27.13
N VAL A 49 -1.65 -3.37 26.78
CA VAL A 49 -0.47 -3.83 27.55
C VAL A 49 -0.37 -3.08 28.87
N ALA A 50 -0.53 -1.74 28.81
CA ALA A 50 -0.46 -0.87 29.97
C ALA A 50 -1.60 -1.12 30.99
N LEU A 51 -2.75 -1.59 30.52
CA LEU A 51 -3.93 -1.88 31.35
C LEU A 51 -4.04 -3.36 31.75
N ALA A 52 -3.10 -4.22 31.31
CA ALA A 52 -3.14 -5.64 31.61
C ALA A 52 -2.78 -5.99 33.07
N ALA A 53 -2.14 -5.07 33.80
CA ALA A 53 -1.82 -5.21 35.22
C ALA A 53 -1.82 -3.86 35.93
N GLU A 54 -2.10 -3.84 37.25
CA GLU A 54 -2.08 -2.63 38.07
C GLU A 54 -0.65 -2.13 38.35
N GLU A 55 0.29 -3.06 38.53
CA GLU A 55 1.69 -2.77 38.80
C GLU A 55 2.56 -3.32 37.68
N LEU A 56 3.26 -2.43 36.97
CA LEU A 56 4.10 -2.77 35.82
C LEU A 56 5.58 -2.67 36.17
N ALA A 57 6.37 -3.55 35.55
CA ALA A 57 7.82 -3.47 35.52
C ALA A 57 8.31 -3.44 34.06
N VAL A 58 9.34 -2.64 33.80
CA VAL A 58 9.94 -2.45 32.48
C VAL A 58 11.41 -2.85 32.52
N ASP A 59 11.81 -3.71 31.58
CA ASP A 59 13.21 -4.10 31.39
C ASP A 59 13.74 -3.61 30.03
N LEU A 60 14.96 -3.07 30.04
CA LEU A 60 15.72 -2.80 28.82
C LEU A 60 16.52 -4.06 28.47
N VAL A 61 15.87 -4.97 27.73
CA VAL A 61 16.46 -6.28 27.40
C VAL A 61 17.59 -6.12 26.39
N GLY A 62 18.76 -6.71 26.69
CA GLY A 62 19.96 -6.63 25.86
C GLY A 62 20.95 -5.53 26.25
N LEU A 63 20.65 -4.75 27.30
CA LEU A 63 21.59 -3.77 27.87
C LEU A 63 22.07 -4.20 29.26
N ASP A 64 23.36 -4.49 29.36
CA ASP A 64 23.98 -4.92 30.62
C ASP A 64 24.02 -3.79 31.66
N GLY A 65 23.72 -4.15 32.91
CA GLY A 65 23.78 -3.26 34.06
C GLY A 65 22.72 -2.15 34.04
N VAL A 66 21.62 -2.34 33.32
CA VAL A 66 20.45 -1.47 33.39
C VAL A 66 19.40 -2.12 34.31
N PRO A 67 18.97 -1.45 35.40
CA PRO A 67 17.98 -2.01 36.30
C PRO A 67 16.60 -2.05 35.66
N SER A 68 15.83 -3.10 36.00
CA SER A 68 14.39 -3.07 35.82
C SER A 68 13.80 -1.88 36.57
N SER A 69 12.80 -1.22 36.00
CA SER A 69 12.11 -0.09 36.64
C SER A 69 10.63 -0.37 36.77
N ASP A 70 10.09 -0.06 37.94
CA ASP A 70 8.65 0.08 38.10
C ASP A 70 8.13 1.14 37.12
N ALA A 71 6.91 0.94 36.64
CA ALA A 71 6.27 1.83 35.69
C ALA A 71 4.79 2.02 36.03
N ALA A 72 4.28 3.22 35.75
CA ALA A 72 2.87 3.54 35.87
C ALA A 72 2.41 4.30 34.63
N VAL A 73 1.13 4.13 34.26
CA VAL A 73 0.51 4.90 33.19
C VAL A 73 0.54 6.39 33.56
N VAL A 74 0.93 7.25 32.61
CA VAL A 74 0.84 8.70 32.82
C VAL A 74 -0.62 9.14 32.68
N ASP A 75 -1.10 9.88 33.68
CA ASP A 75 -2.47 10.40 33.70
C ASP A 75 -2.81 11.15 32.41
N GLY A 76 -3.93 10.77 31.79
CA GLY A 76 -4.41 11.35 30.54
C GLY A 76 -3.60 10.95 29.29
N MET A 77 -2.62 10.05 29.41
CA MET A 77 -1.81 9.54 28.28
C MET A 77 -2.04 8.06 28.02
N CYS A 78 -3.29 7.61 28.14
CA CYS A 78 -3.72 6.27 27.79
C CYS A 78 -5.01 6.37 26.98
N VAL A 79 -4.96 5.88 25.75
CA VAL A 79 -6.09 5.80 24.82
C VAL A 79 -6.35 4.31 24.55
N PRO A 80 -7.35 3.72 25.23
CA PRO A 80 -7.74 2.33 25.02
C PRO A 80 -8.12 2.03 23.55
N PRO A 81 -8.09 0.77 23.12
CA PRO A 81 -8.61 0.39 21.81
C PRO A 81 -10.10 0.76 21.67
N GLY A 82 -10.44 1.45 20.59
CA GLY A 82 -11.83 1.70 20.18
C GLY A 82 -12.44 0.49 19.46
N GLU A 83 -13.77 0.43 19.38
CA GLU A 83 -14.50 -0.64 18.68
C GLU A 83 -14.22 -0.67 17.16
N ASP A 84 -13.72 0.42 16.59
CA ASP A 84 -13.39 0.58 15.17
C ASP A 84 -11.88 0.47 14.87
N GLU A 85 -11.13 -0.21 15.74
CA GLU A 85 -9.68 -0.44 15.59
C GLU A 85 -8.88 0.87 15.56
N ARG A 86 -9.26 1.81 16.44
CA ARG A 86 -8.54 3.06 16.73
C ARG A 86 -7.86 3.03 18.09
N GLY A 87 -6.87 3.89 18.25
CA GLY A 87 -6.15 4.08 19.49
C GLY A 87 -5.30 2.86 19.81
N ASP A 88 -5.40 2.40 21.05
CA ASP A 88 -4.54 1.39 21.65
C ASP A 88 -3.10 1.85 21.87
N VAL A 89 -2.95 3.01 22.50
CA VAL A 89 -1.65 3.61 22.79
C VAL A 89 -1.62 4.22 24.19
N ALA A 90 -0.51 4.03 24.88
CA ALA A 90 -0.28 4.59 26.19
C ALA A 90 1.18 5.00 26.41
N VAL A 91 1.40 5.95 27.31
CA VAL A 91 2.73 6.30 27.83
C VAL A 91 2.84 5.85 29.28
N LEU A 92 3.89 5.09 29.56
CA LEU A 92 4.30 4.72 30.91
C LEU A 92 5.41 5.66 31.38
N ARG A 93 5.38 6.02 32.66
CA ARG A 93 6.46 6.70 33.36
C ARG A 93 7.21 5.74 34.26
N LEU A 94 8.52 5.66 34.05
CA LEU A 94 9.45 4.86 34.83
C LEU A 94 9.75 5.53 36.18
N ALA A 95 9.78 4.75 37.25
CA ALA A 95 10.22 5.20 38.56
C ALA A 95 11.73 5.48 38.61
N THR A 96 12.53 4.73 37.86
CA THR A 96 13.98 4.90 37.78
C THR A 96 14.37 5.48 36.41
N PRO A 97 15.00 6.68 36.36
CA PRO A 97 15.47 7.25 35.12
C PRO A 97 16.55 6.40 34.46
N GLN A 98 16.41 6.16 33.16
CA GLN A 98 17.36 5.46 32.32
C GLN A 98 18.56 6.33 31.93
N ARG A 99 19.58 5.71 31.33
CA ARG A 99 20.76 6.43 30.81
C ARG A 99 20.32 7.36 29.66
N ALA A 100 20.96 8.52 29.56
CA ALA A 100 20.69 9.44 28.45
C ALA A 100 21.14 8.82 27.11
N GLY A 101 20.43 9.16 26.03
CA GLY A 101 20.76 8.69 24.67
C GLY A 101 20.26 7.29 24.32
N LEU A 102 19.48 6.63 25.19
CA LEU A 102 18.85 5.34 24.89
C LEU A 102 17.48 5.47 24.21
N GLY A 103 16.90 6.67 24.15
CA GLY A 103 15.56 6.92 23.61
C GLY A 103 15.48 6.77 22.09
N ALA A 104 14.31 6.39 21.60
CA ALA A 104 14.00 6.29 20.18
C ALA A 104 13.69 7.65 19.57
N THR A 105 13.99 7.77 18.28
CA THR A 105 13.44 8.83 17.43
C THR A 105 12.18 8.30 16.76
N LEU A 106 11.03 8.94 17.01
CA LEU A 106 9.78 8.63 16.32
C LEU A 106 9.75 9.38 14.98
N ARG A 107 9.53 8.69 13.87
CA ARG A 107 9.51 9.31 12.54
C ARG A 107 8.09 9.46 12.01
N ARG A 108 7.69 10.71 11.74
CA ARG A 108 6.54 11.03 10.89
C ARG A 108 6.96 10.85 9.44
N ALA A 109 6.53 9.74 8.84
CA ALA A 109 6.77 9.43 7.43
C ALA A 109 5.53 8.76 6.85
N MET A 110 5.31 8.96 5.55
CA MET A 110 4.25 8.30 4.83
C MET A 110 4.58 6.81 4.77
N PRO A 111 3.72 5.92 5.28
CA PRO A 111 4.00 4.51 5.19
C PRO A 111 3.79 4.06 3.73
N THR A 112 4.86 3.59 3.10
CA THR A 112 4.87 3.17 1.69
C THR A 112 4.71 1.67 1.57
N TRP A 113 4.06 1.23 0.49
CA TRP A 113 3.94 -0.20 0.19
C TRP A 113 5.33 -0.85 0.05
N ASP A 114 5.43 -2.11 0.49
CA ASP A 114 6.63 -2.94 0.52
C ASP A 114 7.83 -2.36 1.29
N ARG A 115 7.64 -1.30 2.08
CA ARG A 115 8.71 -0.74 2.92
C ARG A 115 9.19 -1.80 3.92
N PRO A 116 10.47 -2.18 3.90
CA PRO A 116 11.00 -3.15 4.85
C PRO A 116 11.08 -2.53 6.24
N VAL A 117 10.58 -3.27 7.24
CA VAL A 117 10.59 -2.87 8.64
C VAL A 117 10.88 -4.07 9.52
N HIS A 118 11.24 -3.82 10.77
CA HIS A 118 11.46 -4.87 11.75
C HIS A 118 10.97 -4.47 13.15
N ALA A 119 10.71 -5.48 13.98
CA ALA A 119 10.35 -5.30 15.38
C ALA A 119 10.95 -6.43 16.22
N LEU A 120 11.20 -6.16 17.49
CA LEU A 120 11.58 -7.16 18.50
C LEU A 120 10.46 -7.27 19.52
N GLY A 121 9.85 -8.44 19.62
CA GLY A 121 8.86 -8.75 20.65
C GLY A 121 9.36 -9.79 21.64
N TYR A 122 8.60 -10.00 22.71
CA TYR A 122 8.95 -10.88 23.82
C TYR A 122 7.88 -11.95 24.03
N PRO A 123 7.69 -12.88 23.06
CA PRO A 123 6.68 -13.91 23.16
C PRO A 123 6.98 -14.90 24.28
N GLN A 124 5.92 -15.50 24.83
CA GLN A 124 6.05 -16.54 25.85
C GLN A 124 6.69 -17.80 25.26
N GLY A 125 7.63 -18.40 25.99
CA GLY A 125 8.27 -19.65 25.63
C GLY A 125 9.68 -19.79 26.19
N ARG A 126 10.13 -21.03 26.44
CA ARG A 126 11.46 -21.27 26.99
C ARG A 126 12.55 -20.72 26.06
N GLY A 127 13.40 -19.85 26.61
CA GLY A 127 14.51 -19.23 25.89
C GLY A 127 14.14 -18.06 24.98
N LEU A 128 12.85 -17.67 24.93
CA LEU A 128 12.39 -16.53 24.12
C LEU A 128 12.35 -15.20 24.89
N GLU A 129 12.66 -15.26 26.19
CA GLU A 129 12.69 -14.10 27.09
C GLU A 129 13.71 -13.02 26.67
N ILE A 130 14.73 -13.39 25.90
CA ILE A 130 15.72 -12.48 25.31
C ILE A 130 15.18 -11.68 24.12
N GLY A 131 13.96 -11.97 23.68
CA GLY A 131 13.30 -11.35 22.54
C GLY A 131 13.43 -12.16 21.24
N VAL A 132 12.50 -11.92 20.33
CA VAL A 132 12.43 -12.55 19.01
C VAL A 132 12.26 -11.46 17.96
N TRP A 133 13.11 -11.48 16.93
CA TRP A 133 13.05 -10.56 15.80
C TRP A 133 12.01 -11.00 14.79
N ALA A 134 11.14 -10.08 14.37
CA ALA A 134 10.27 -10.23 13.21
C ALA A 134 10.66 -9.20 12.14
N ARG A 135 10.75 -9.65 10.89
CA ARG A 135 11.01 -8.81 9.72
C ARG A 135 9.78 -8.83 8.82
N MET A 136 9.41 -7.66 8.35
CA MET A 136 8.13 -7.43 7.71
C MET A 136 8.26 -6.42 6.56
N THR A 137 7.22 -6.33 5.76
CA THR A 137 7.00 -5.22 4.83
C THR A 137 5.67 -4.56 5.12
N LEU A 138 5.64 -3.24 5.02
CA LEU A 138 4.39 -2.48 5.09
C LEU A 138 3.55 -2.78 3.85
N ALA A 139 2.24 -2.96 4.05
CA ALA A 139 1.30 -3.16 2.96
C ALA A 139 0.41 -1.91 2.84
N GLY A 140 -0.84 -2.03 3.28
CA GLY A 140 -1.82 -0.95 3.22
C GLY A 140 -2.39 -0.61 4.59
N ARG A 141 -3.11 0.50 4.63
CA ARG A 141 -3.93 0.87 5.78
C ARG A 141 -5.08 -0.13 5.92
N ALA A 142 -5.32 -0.60 7.14
CA ALA A 142 -6.38 -1.51 7.52
C ALA A 142 -7.18 -0.89 8.67
N GLY A 143 -8.50 -1.09 8.69
CA GLY A 143 -9.39 -0.37 9.61
C GLY A 143 -9.34 1.13 9.36
N VAL A 144 -9.39 1.92 10.44
CA VAL A 144 -9.27 3.38 10.31
C VAL A 144 -7.83 3.83 10.28
N GLU A 145 -6.99 3.54 11.26
CA GLU A 145 -5.65 4.17 11.37
C GLU A 145 -4.48 3.20 11.43
N TRP A 146 -4.75 1.90 11.53
CA TRP A 146 -3.73 0.88 11.57
C TRP A 146 -3.18 0.55 10.19
N TRP A 147 -1.94 0.09 10.16
CA TRP A 147 -1.22 -0.30 8.97
C TRP A 147 -0.88 -1.77 9.01
N GLN A 148 -1.33 -2.49 7.99
CA GLN A 148 -1.01 -3.90 7.84
C GLN A 148 0.48 -4.06 7.51
N MET A 149 1.09 -5.01 8.20
CA MET A 149 2.44 -5.49 7.96
C MET A 149 2.37 -6.97 7.61
N ASN A 150 3.05 -7.32 6.53
CA ASN A 150 3.17 -8.69 6.07
C ASN A 150 4.56 -9.21 6.46
N ARG A 151 4.64 -10.46 6.89
CA ARG A 151 5.94 -11.13 6.99
C ARG A 151 6.65 -11.11 5.64
N ARG A 152 7.94 -10.76 5.61
CA ARG A 152 8.69 -10.58 4.35
C ARG A 152 8.91 -11.89 3.57
N SER A 153 9.07 -13.01 4.27
CA SER A 153 9.23 -14.32 3.64
C SER A 153 8.77 -15.48 4.55
N GLU A 154 8.52 -16.65 3.97
CA GLU A 154 7.99 -17.80 4.72
C GLU A 154 8.90 -18.31 5.86
N GLY A 155 10.21 -18.08 5.77
CA GLY A 155 11.20 -18.50 6.76
C GLY A 155 11.41 -17.52 7.91
N GLU A 156 10.86 -16.31 7.83
CA GLU A 156 10.99 -15.32 8.89
C GLU A 156 9.96 -15.54 10.01
N GLN A 157 10.28 -15.03 11.21
CA GLN A 157 9.36 -15.08 12.34
C GLN A 157 8.16 -14.18 12.09
N ARG A 158 7.00 -14.61 12.58
CA ARG A 158 5.77 -13.82 12.57
C ARG A 158 5.68 -12.98 13.85
N VAL A 159 5.07 -11.80 13.73
CA VAL A 159 4.58 -11.07 14.90
C VAL A 159 3.51 -11.92 15.58
N ARG A 160 3.58 -11.97 16.92
CA ARG A 160 2.65 -12.73 17.76
C ARG A 160 2.48 -12.13 19.15
N ALA A 161 1.61 -12.69 19.98
CA ALA A 161 1.44 -12.30 21.38
C ALA A 161 2.80 -12.10 22.08
N GLY A 162 2.96 -10.93 22.72
CA GLY A 162 4.24 -10.45 23.26
C GLY A 162 4.97 -9.42 22.38
N PHE A 163 4.50 -9.17 21.15
CA PHE A 163 4.99 -8.08 20.31
C PHE A 163 4.21 -6.76 20.50
N SER A 164 3.00 -6.79 21.07
CA SER A 164 2.21 -5.56 21.28
C SER A 164 3.02 -4.50 22.01
N GLY A 165 3.01 -3.28 21.48
CA GLY A 165 3.80 -2.12 21.95
C GLY A 165 5.23 -2.06 21.42
N SER A 166 5.72 -3.07 20.69
CA SER A 166 7.07 -3.05 20.11
C SER A 166 7.20 -1.93 19.08
N GLY A 167 8.31 -1.19 19.11
CA GLY A 167 8.63 -0.24 18.05
C GLY A 167 8.83 -0.96 16.72
N VAL A 168 8.12 -0.49 15.69
CA VAL A 168 8.32 -0.90 14.30
C VAL A 168 9.34 0.05 13.70
N ALA A 169 10.57 -0.43 13.55
CA ALA A 169 11.68 0.36 13.06
C ALA A 169 11.86 0.20 11.55
N ASP A 170 12.17 1.31 10.89
CA ASP A 170 12.48 1.36 9.47
C ASP A 170 13.83 0.73 9.16
N ASP A 171 13.86 -0.18 8.19
CA ASP A 171 15.09 -0.89 7.88
C ASP A 171 16.20 0.03 7.32
N ALA A 172 15.82 1.17 6.75
CA ALA A 172 16.76 2.10 6.13
C ALA A 172 17.40 3.07 7.14
N THR A 173 16.63 3.51 8.14
CA THR A 173 17.00 4.60 9.05
C THR A 173 17.17 4.18 10.51
N GLY A 174 16.56 3.07 10.93
CA GLY A 174 16.51 2.66 12.34
C GLY A 174 15.53 3.47 13.20
N GLU A 175 14.81 4.42 12.60
CA GLU A 175 13.81 5.25 13.29
C GLU A 175 12.48 4.50 13.41
N VAL A 176 11.72 4.81 14.47
CA VAL A 176 10.45 4.13 14.76
C VAL A 176 9.33 4.75 13.95
N LEU A 177 8.69 3.98 13.08
CA LEU A 177 7.56 4.39 12.24
C LEU A 177 6.20 4.23 12.94
N GLY A 178 6.17 3.46 14.03
CA GLY A 178 4.97 3.20 14.82
C GLY A 178 5.20 2.10 15.85
N ILE A 179 4.11 1.62 16.47
CA ILE A 179 4.15 0.47 17.38
C ILE A 179 3.24 -0.65 16.89
N VAL A 180 3.62 -1.91 17.17
CA VAL A 180 2.76 -3.07 16.92
C VAL A 180 1.54 -3.01 17.84
N VAL A 181 0.32 -3.07 17.30
CA VAL A 181 -0.92 -3.01 18.10
C VAL A 181 -1.71 -4.32 18.11
N SER A 182 -1.64 -5.09 17.02
CA SER A 182 -2.42 -6.32 16.91
C SER A 182 -1.77 -7.33 15.96
N GLU A 183 -2.18 -8.58 16.10
CA GLU A 183 -1.81 -9.70 15.22
C GLU A 183 -3.07 -10.43 14.72
N TYR A 184 -2.98 -11.06 13.56
CA TYR A 184 -4.03 -11.97 13.11
C TYR A 184 -3.74 -13.36 13.67
N THR A 185 -4.63 -13.86 14.52
CA THR A 185 -4.43 -15.07 15.33
C THR A 185 -4.56 -16.39 14.53
N ASP A 186 -4.80 -16.34 13.22
CA ASP A 186 -4.77 -17.53 12.36
C ASP A 186 -3.31 -17.83 11.95
N ASP A 187 -2.78 -18.95 12.47
CA ASP A 187 -1.39 -19.40 12.42
C ASP A 187 -0.75 -19.43 11.01
N THR A 188 -1.57 -19.41 9.94
CA THR A 188 -1.08 -19.53 8.56
C THR A 188 -0.76 -18.18 7.89
N ALA A 189 -1.44 -17.10 8.24
CA ALA A 189 -1.40 -15.84 7.47
C ALA A 189 -0.24 -14.91 7.85
N GLY A 190 0.15 -14.84 9.15
CA GLY A 190 1.24 -13.97 9.62
C GLY A 190 1.04 -12.49 9.33
N LEU A 191 -0.19 -12.04 9.45
CA LEU A 191 -0.58 -10.65 9.32
C LEU A 191 -0.44 -9.98 10.69
N SER A 192 -0.02 -8.73 10.69
CA SER A 192 0.08 -7.90 11.90
C SER A 192 -0.20 -6.45 11.57
N TRP A 193 -0.46 -5.66 12.61
CA TRP A 193 -0.84 -4.26 12.47
C TRP A 193 0.02 -3.34 13.32
N MET A 194 0.30 -2.17 12.75
CA MET A 194 1.05 -1.08 13.37
C MET A 194 0.15 0.15 13.50
N LEU A 195 0.22 0.82 14.65
CA LEU A 195 -0.26 2.19 14.79
C LEU A 195 0.89 3.15 14.44
N PRO A 196 0.79 3.94 13.36
CA PRO A 196 1.86 4.81 12.88
C PRO A 196 2.06 6.03 13.80
N VAL A 197 3.25 6.64 13.77
CA VAL A 197 3.57 7.84 14.57
C VAL A 197 2.59 9.00 14.34
N ASP A 198 2.09 9.19 13.11
CA ASP A 198 1.08 10.20 12.81
C ASP A 198 -0.20 9.98 13.66
N ALA A 199 -0.65 8.74 13.81
CA ALA A 199 -1.82 8.41 14.63
C ALA A 199 -1.50 8.48 16.14
N ILE A 200 -0.32 8.01 16.56
CA ILE A 200 0.16 8.12 17.95
C ILE A 200 0.14 9.59 18.40
N THR A 201 0.72 10.49 17.60
CA THR A 201 0.79 11.92 17.95
C THR A 201 -0.54 12.64 17.85
N ALA A 202 -1.50 12.14 17.07
CA ALA A 202 -2.87 12.65 17.06
C ALA A 202 -3.62 12.30 18.36
N HIS A 203 -3.46 11.07 18.87
CA HIS A 203 -4.07 10.63 20.13
C HIS A 203 -3.34 11.17 21.36
N LEU A 204 -2.02 11.26 21.28
CA LEU A 204 -1.12 11.70 22.34
C LEU A 204 -0.23 12.84 21.81
N PRO A 205 -0.72 14.09 21.74
CA PRO A 205 0.05 15.23 21.26
C PRO A 205 1.41 15.39 21.94
N PHE A 206 1.52 14.97 23.21
CA PHE A 206 2.76 14.91 23.99
C PHE A 206 3.88 14.10 23.30
N ALA A 207 3.55 13.01 22.60
CA ALA A 207 4.53 12.20 21.87
C ALA A 207 5.24 12.97 20.74
N SER A 208 4.72 14.14 20.34
CA SER A 208 5.33 14.98 19.30
C SER A 208 6.69 15.54 19.70
N GLU A 209 7.04 15.58 20.99
CA GLU A 209 8.37 16.00 21.46
C GLU A 209 9.50 15.09 20.93
N TRP A 210 9.20 13.80 20.73
CA TRP A 210 10.14 12.81 20.19
C TRP A 210 9.92 12.50 18.71
N ALA A 211 8.94 13.16 18.10
CA ALA A 211 8.61 13.00 16.70
C ALA A 211 9.45 13.94 15.84
N VAL A 212 10.18 13.36 14.88
CA VAL A 212 10.86 14.10 13.81
C VAL A 212 10.12 13.91 12.49
N GLY A 213 10.35 14.84 11.57
CA GLY A 213 9.60 14.89 10.31
C GLY A 213 8.32 15.71 10.44
N ASP A 214 7.83 16.10 9.28
CA ASP A 214 6.67 16.98 9.14
C ASP A 214 5.36 16.18 9.23
N SER A 215 4.26 16.81 9.67
CA SER A 215 2.91 16.24 9.48
C SER A 215 2.58 16.04 8.00
N GLY A 216 3.32 16.74 7.13
CA GLY A 216 3.15 16.75 5.69
C GLY A 216 2.06 17.72 5.23
N ILE A 217 1.34 18.36 6.15
CA ILE A 217 0.26 19.30 5.82
C ILE A 217 0.59 20.65 6.45
N ASP A 218 0.89 21.65 5.61
CA ASP A 218 1.22 22.99 6.08
C ASP A 218 0.04 23.65 6.84
N PRO A 219 0.33 24.52 7.83
CA PRO A 219 -0.70 25.12 8.69
C PRO A 219 -1.84 25.80 7.93
N ILE A 220 -1.55 26.37 6.76
CA ILE A 220 -2.53 27.05 5.90
C ILE A 220 -3.65 26.12 5.39
N PHE A 221 -3.42 24.80 5.38
CA PHE A 221 -4.39 23.78 5.03
C PHE A 221 -5.12 23.17 6.23
N THR A 222 -4.73 23.54 7.46
CA THR A 222 -5.31 22.99 8.70
C THR A 222 -6.40 23.88 9.30
N ALA A 223 -6.41 25.17 8.96
CA ALA A 223 -7.41 26.10 9.46
C ALA A 223 -8.78 25.82 8.81
N PRO A 224 -9.89 25.78 9.59
CA PRO A 224 -11.22 25.79 9.01
C PRO A 224 -11.45 27.15 8.36
N ALA A 225 -11.22 27.26 7.05
CA ALA A 225 -11.63 28.43 6.29
C ALA A 225 -13.15 28.62 6.48
N GLY A 226 -13.59 29.88 6.59
CA GLY A 226 -14.93 30.28 7.01
C GLY A 226 -16.07 29.54 6.31
N HIS A 227 -17.24 29.54 6.96
CA HIS A 227 -18.45 28.81 6.55
C HIS A 227 -18.94 29.25 5.16
N GLY A 228 -18.35 28.72 4.10
CA GLY A 228 -18.90 28.73 2.75
C GLY A 228 -19.65 27.43 2.53
N ASP A 229 -20.88 27.51 2.04
CA ASP A 229 -21.77 26.39 1.74
C ASP A 229 -20.99 25.27 1.03
N GLY A 230 -20.92 24.09 1.65
CA GLY A 230 -20.10 22.94 1.24
C GLY A 230 -20.58 22.25 -0.03
N ASN A 231 -21.30 22.95 -0.90
CA ASN A 231 -21.89 22.43 -2.13
C ASN A 231 -21.14 22.90 -3.38
N GLY A 232 -20.93 21.96 -4.31
CA GLY A 232 -20.31 22.21 -5.62
C GLY A 232 -18.80 21.86 -5.68
N PRO A 233 -17.91 22.81 -6.06
CA PRO A 233 -16.51 22.53 -6.42
C PRO A 233 -15.66 21.88 -5.32
N THR A 234 -15.88 22.23 -4.05
CA THR A 234 -15.14 21.66 -2.91
C THR A 234 -15.35 20.16 -2.80
N ARG A 235 -16.59 19.68 -3.01
CA ARG A 235 -16.91 18.26 -2.92
C ARG A 235 -16.24 17.47 -4.05
N GLU A 236 -16.27 17.98 -5.26
CA GLU A 236 -15.59 17.35 -6.41
C GLU A 236 -14.07 17.24 -6.17
N LEU A 237 -13.47 18.29 -5.60
CA LEU A 237 -12.05 18.27 -5.26
C LEU A 237 -11.74 17.30 -4.11
N VAL A 238 -12.59 17.22 -3.08
CA VAL A 238 -12.46 16.21 -2.01
C VAL A 238 -12.54 14.80 -2.61
N ASP A 239 -13.54 14.51 -3.43
CA ASP A 239 -13.70 13.20 -4.06
C ASP A 239 -12.51 12.86 -4.97
N TRP A 240 -11.91 13.88 -5.63
CA TRP A 240 -10.65 13.71 -6.36
C TRP A 240 -9.51 13.37 -5.40
N LEU A 241 -9.29 14.13 -4.33
CA LEU A 241 -8.22 13.91 -3.35
C LEU A 241 -8.32 12.50 -2.72
N LEU A 242 -9.54 12.02 -2.47
CA LEU A 242 -9.79 10.69 -1.90
C LEU A 242 -9.69 9.53 -2.91
N GLY A 243 -9.55 9.82 -4.20
CA GLY A 243 -9.50 8.82 -5.26
C GLY A 243 -8.30 7.86 -5.15
N ARG A 244 -8.56 6.55 -5.07
CA ARG A 244 -7.51 5.52 -4.83
C ARG A 244 -6.86 4.92 -6.08
N ASP A 245 -7.49 5.07 -7.26
CA ASP A 245 -7.13 4.31 -8.47
C ASP A 245 -6.63 5.18 -9.64
N ALA A 246 -6.36 6.45 -9.41
CA ALA A 246 -5.99 7.35 -10.49
C ALA A 246 -4.50 7.21 -10.81
N ALA A 247 -4.21 6.88 -12.07
CA ALA A 247 -2.91 7.14 -12.68
C ALA A 247 -2.49 8.60 -12.44
N ALA A 248 -1.20 8.88 -12.59
CA ALA A 248 -0.63 10.22 -12.49
C ALA A 248 -1.55 11.29 -13.10
N ALA A 249 -1.79 12.37 -12.37
CA ALA A 249 -2.75 13.39 -12.74
C ALA A 249 -2.29 14.75 -12.22
N VAL A 250 -2.55 15.80 -13.00
CA VAL A 250 -2.24 17.18 -12.61
C VAL A 250 -3.51 18.00 -12.71
N LEU A 251 -3.90 18.62 -11.61
CA LEU A 251 -5.01 19.57 -11.53
C LEU A 251 -4.44 20.94 -11.23
N ILE A 252 -4.79 21.95 -12.03
CA ILE A 252 -4.30 23.32 -11.88
C ILE A 252 -5.47 24.21 -11.46
N LEU A 253 -5.28 25.00 -10.40
CA LEU A 253 -6.21 26.04 -9.95
C LEU A 253 -5.50 27.38 -9.98
N VAL A 254 -6.20 28.42 -10.45
CA VAL A 254 -5.66 29.77 -10.58
C VAL A 254 -6.59 30.78 -9.91
N GLY A 255 -6.03 31.71 -9.13
CA GLY A 255 -6.76 32.84 -8.59
C GLY A 255 -7.57 32.54 -7.31
N PRO A 256 -8.78 33.11 -7.13
CA PRO A 256 -9.50 33.11 -5.85
C PRO A 256 -10.00 31.74 -5.39
N ASP A 257 -9.99 30.73 -6.26
CA ASP A 257 -10.45 29.36 -5.96
C ASP A 257 -9.50 28.59 -5.03
N LEU A 258 -8.35 29.16 -4.63
CA LEU A 258 -7.39 28.50 -3.75
C LEU A 258 -7.93 28.26 -2.33
N ASP A 259 -8.91 29.02 -1.88
CA ASP A 259 -9.64 28.73 -0.65
C ASP A 259 -10.49 27.45 -0.73
N VAL A 260 -10.89 27.04 -1.94
CA VAL A 260 -11.53 25.73 -2.17
C VAL A 260 -10.53 24.61 -1.95
N VAL A 261 -9.28 24.77 -2.41
CA VAL A 261 -8.20 23.79 -2.21
C VAL A 261 -7.93 23.60 -0.72
N ARG A 262 -7.73 24.69 0.03
CA ARG A 262 -7.47 24.62 1.47
C ARG A 262 -8.59 23.92 2.23
N ARG A 263 -9.85 24.23 1.91
CA ARG A 263 -11.02 23.53 2.49
C ARG A 263 -11.08 22.06 2.10
N ALA A 264 -10.78 21.73 0.85
CA ALA A 264 -10.81 20.36 0.38
C ALA A 264 -9.70 19.51 1.03
N VAL A 265 -8.51 20.07 1.25
CA VAL A 265 -7.44 19.41 2.02
C VAL A 265 -7.89 19.20 3.47
N ALA A 266 -8.40 20.22 4.15
CA ALA A 266 -8.87 20.10 5.53
C ALA A 266 -9.97 19.03 5.69
N GLU A 267 -10.96 19.01 4.79
CA GLU A 267 -12.02 17.99 4.76
C GLU A 267 -11.44 16.60 4.45
N SER A 268 -10.57 16.48 3.44
CA SER A 268 -9.92 15.22 3.08
C SER A 268 -9.12 14.64 4.24
N THR A 269 -8.33 15.46 4.94
CA THR A 269 -7.57 15.07 6.12
C THR A 269 -8.48 14.64 7.26
N ARG A 270 -9.57 15.38 7.53
CA ARG A 270 -10.57 14.97 8.54
C ARG A 270 -11.19 13.63 8.21
N ARG A 271 -11.67 13.42 6.98
CA ARG A 271 -12.25 12.14 6.54
C ARG A 271 -11.25 11.00 6.58
N THR A 272 -9.98 11.27 6.23
CA THR A 272 -8.88 10.30 6.34
C THR A 272 -8.62 9.92 7.80
N ALA A 273 -8.78 10.85 8.73
CA ALA A 273 -8.70 10.55 10.15
C ALA A 273 -9.94 9.79 10.64
N THR A 274 -11.15 10.07 10.12
CA THR A 274 -12.42 9.53 10.67
C THR A 274 -12.98 8.28 9.98
N GLU A 275 -12.61 7.99 8.73
CA GLU A 275 -13.25 6.96 7.91
C GLU A 275 -12.28 5.82 7.55
N ALA A 276 -12.74 4.57 7.76
CA ALA A 276 -11.97 3.37 7.43
C ALA A 276 -11.75 3.24 5.92
N GLY A 277 -10.52 2.88 5.53
CA GLY A 277 -10.16 2.69 4.13
C GLY A 277 -10.12 3.96 3.28
N VAL A 278 -10.28 5.15 3.87
CA VAL A 278 -10.10 6.42 3.16
C VAL A 278 -8.63 6.83 3.22
N ARG A 279 -8.06 7.18 2.07
CA ARG A 279 -6.74 7.80 1.93
C ARG A 279 -6.94 9.18 1.34
N GLY A 280 -6.39 10.19 2.00
CA GLY A 280 -6.43 11.57 1.53
C GLY A 280 -5.09 12.03 1.03
N VAL A 281 -4.82 13.30 1.25
CA VAL A 281 -3.58 13.98 0.86
C VAL A 281 -2.39 13.44 1.65
N ASP A 282 -1.33 13.07 0.95
CA ASP A 282 -0.08 12.60 1.57
C ASP A 282 0.82 13.77 1.97
N LEU A 283 0.76 14.86 1.18
CA LEU A 283 1.51 16.09 1.39
C LEU A 283 0.75 17.32 0.87
N ALA A 284 0.66 18.40 1.63
CA ALA A 284 0.11 19.69 1.24
C ALA A 284 1.09 20.81 1.61
N LEU A 285 1.67 21.45 0.60
CA LEU A 285 2.76 22.40 0.73
C LEU A 285 2.31 23.81 0.33
N ASP A 286 2.68 24.79 1.12
CA ASP A 286 2.76 26.20 0.74
C ASP A 286 4.20 26.49 0.32
N VAL A 287 4.40 26.74 -0.98
CA VAL A 287 5.74 26.90 -1.58
C VAL A 287 6.11 28.36 -1.85
N ALA A 288 5.29 29.31 -1.42
CA ALA A 288 5.62 30.73 -1.54
C ALA A 288 6.95 31.04 -0.83
N GLY A 289 7.89 31.63 -1.58
CA GLY A 289 9.24 31.96 -1.11
C GLY A 289 10.12 30.76 -0.74
N ARG A 290 9.80 29.57 -1.27
CA ARG A 290 10.57 28.34 -1.04
C ARG A 290 11.45 28.02 -2.24
N THR A 291 12.64 27.49 -1.96
CA THR A 291 13.54 26.97 -3.00
C THR A 291 13.17 25.55 -3.42
N VAL A 292 13.66 25.13 -4.58
CA VAL A 292 13.52 23.75 -5.09
C VAL A 292 14.05 22.71 -4.10
N ASP A 293 15.18 23.00 -3.45
CA ASP A 293 15.83 22.10 -2.50
C ASP A 293 15.02 21.93 -1.20
N GLU A 294 14.43 23.01 -0.69
CA GLU A 294 13.53 22.95 0.47
C GLU A 294 12.29 22.09 0.19
N VAL A 295 11.66 22.29 -0.97
CA VAL A 295 10.49 21.50 -1.38
C VAL A 295 10.86 20.03 -1.60
N SER A 296 11.98 19.77 -2.28
CA SER A 296 12.48 18.41 -2.53
C SER A 296 12.77 17.66 -1.23
N ARG A 297 13.41 18.34 -0.26
CA ARG A 297 13.69 17.76 1.06
C ARG A 297 12.41 17.35 1.78
N ARG A 298 11.38 18.20 1.81
CA ARG A 298 10.10 17.87 2.44
C ARG A 298 9.41 16.67 1.79
N ILE A 299 9.45 16.58 0.46
CA ILE A 299 8.89 15.45 -0.30
C ILE A 299 9.63 14.15 0.05
N VAL A 300 10.96 14.19 0.05
CA VAL A 300 11.82 13.03 0.34
C VAL A 300 11.67 12.55 1.78
N ASP A 301 11.68 13.49 2.73
CA ASP A 301 11.47 13.21 4.14
C ASP A 301 10.08 12.59 4.37
N ARG A 302 9.04 13.13 3.72
CA ARG A 302 7.68 12.59 3.83
C ARG A 302 7.56 11.22 3.19
N ALA A 303 8.20 10.98 2.04
CA ALA A 303 8.30 9.65 1.45
C ALA A 303 9.15 8.68 2.29
N GLY A 304 9.87 9.21 3.31
CA GLY A 304 10.80 8.49 4.15
C GLY A 304 11.94 7.87 3.34
N LEU A 305 12.38 8.53 2.28
CA LEU A 305 13.48 8.05 1.45
C LEU A 305 14.81 8.49 2.07
N ALA A 306 15.74 7.56 2.23
CA ALA A 306 17.08 7.90 2.71
C ALA A 306 17.85 8.70 1.64
N VAL A 307 18.40 9.84 2.04
CA VAL A 307 19.32 10.64 1.24
C VAL A 307 20.74 10.21 1.59
N GLY A 308 21.44 9.60 0.63
CA GLY A 308 22.83 9.21 0.80
C GLY A 308 23.74 10.44 0.91
N ALA A 309 24.93 10.26 1.49
CA ALA A 309 25.92 11.35 1.68
C ALA A 309 26.37 12.03 0.37
N SER A 310 26.09 11.43 -0.79
CA SER A 310 26.44 11.94 -2.12
C SER A 310 25.23 12.32 -2.98
N SER A 311 24.01 12.19 -2.49
CA SER A 311 22.78 12.48 -3.24
C SER A 311 22.09 13.70 -2.67
N THR A 312 21.61 14.60 -3.51
CA THR A 312 20.73 15.70 -3.09
C THR A 312 19.27 15.22 -2.99
N PRO A 313 18.41 15.90 -2.20
CA PRO A 313 16.99 15.60 -2.19
C PRO A 313 16.34 15.66 -3.59
N GLY A 314 16.72 16.63 -4.42
CA GLY A 314 16.22 16.73 -5.80
C GLY A 314 16.61 15.52 -6.67
N GLU A 315 17.84 15.01 -6.55
CA GLU A 315 18.24 13.78 -7.23
C GLU A 315 17.43 12.57 -6.75
N ARG A 316 17.16 12.49 -5.44
CA ARG A 316 16.33 11.42 -4.87
C ARG A 316 14.91 11.44 -5.43
N VAL A 317 14.32 12.62 -5.63
CA VAL A 317 13.01 12.77 -6.29
C VAL A 317 13.07 12.29 -7.75
N ARG A 318 14.12 12.67 -8.50
CA ARG A 318 14.29 12.26 -9.91
C ARG A 318 14.51 10.76 -10.09
N GLU A 319 15.20 10.13 -9.15
CA GLU A 319 15.36 8.68 -9.17
C GLU A 319 14.05 7.93 -8.84
N GLY A 320 13.06 8.62 -8.29
CA GLY A 320 11.69 8.15 -8.15
C GLY A 320 11.17 8.15 -6.72
N THR A 321 9.87 8.39 -6.58
CA THR A 321 9.12 8.34 -5.33
C THR A 321 8.04 7.27 -5.37
N PRO A 322 7.55 6.79 -4.21
CA PRO A 322 6.26 6.10 -4.18
C PRO A 322 5.15 6.97 -4.81
N PRO A 323 4.07 6.37 -5.35
CA PRO A 323 2.89 7.13 -5.75
C PRO A 323 2.31 7.89 -4.55
N MET A 324 2.07 9.19 -4.72
CA MET A 324 1.56 10.10 -3.69
C MET A 324 0.50 11.04 -4.25
N THR A 325 -0.40 11.53 -3.40
CA THR A 325 -1.29 12.65 -3.69
C THR A 325 -0.76 13.89 -2.98
N ILE A 326 -0.30 14.88 -3.76
CA ILE A 326 0.39 16.08 -3.29
C ILE A 326 -0.38 17.32 -3.71
N VAL A 327 -0.57 18.25 -2.77
CA VAL A 327 -1.09 19.60 -3.03
C VAL A 327 0.06 20.59 -2.88
N VAL A 328 0.21 21.50 -3.84
CA VAL A 328 1.25 22.52 -3.86
C VAL A 328 0.58 23.86 -4.15
N ASP A 329 0.45 24.72 -3.14
CA ASP A 329 -0.13 26.07 -3.25
C ASP A 329 0.98 27.11 -3.36
N GLY A 330 0.77 28.16 -4.17
CA GLY A 330 1.73 29.25 -4.37
C GLY A 330 2.89 28.92 -5.31
N VAL A 331 2.69 28.09 -6.32
CA VAL A 331 3.77 27.64 -7.23
C VAL A 331 4.44 28.81 -7.96
N ASP A 332 3.67 29.83 -8.37
CA ASP A 332 4.17 31.05 -9.01
C ASP A 332 4.89 32.01 -8.04
N GLU A 333 4.75 31.80 -6.73
CA GLU A 333 5.39 32.60 -5.69
C GLU A 333 6.62 31.90 -5.09
N ALA A 334 6.99 30.71 -5.59
CA ALA A 334 8.24 30.04 -5.23
C ALA A 334 9.46 30.84 -5.71
N ASP A 335 10.63 30.59 -5.11
CA ASP A 335 11.87 31.27 -5.51
C ASP A 335 12.26 30.94 -6.95
N GLU A 336 11.95 29.72 -7.40
CA GLU A 336 12.27 29.21 -8.74
C GLU A 336 11.07 28.44 -9.33
N PRO A 337 9.99 29.12 -9.78
CA PRO A 337 8.73 28.47 -10.17
C PRO A 337 8.86 27.46 -11.32
N GLU A 338 9.65 27.78 -12.34
CA GLU A 338 9.86 26.90 -13.49
C GLU A 338 10.68 25.66 -13.11
N ALA A 339 11.79 25.86 -12.38
CA ALA A 339 12.62 24.76 -11.90
C ALA A 339 11.85 23.86 -10.93
N LEU A 340 10.97 24.42 -10.09
CA LEU A 340 10.10 23.62 -9.23
C LEU A 340 9.19 22.68 -10.05
N VAL A 341 8.59 23.18 -11.14
CA VAL A 341 7.76 22.35 -12.02
C VAL A 341 8.59 21.27 -12.73
N ASP A 342 9.72 21.64 -13.32
CA ASP A 342 10.51 20.76 -14.17
C ASP A 342 11.37 19.75 -13.39
N ASP A 343 12.00 20.17 -12.29
CA ASP A 343 12.97 19.36 -11.55
C ASP A 343 12.35 18.57 -10.39
N VAL A 344 11.12 18.90 -9.98
CA VAL A 344 10.44 18.26 -8.84
C VAL A 344 9.07 17.72 -9.21
N LEU A 345 8.16 18.57 -9.66
CA LEU A 345 6.77 18.16 -9.90
C LEU A 345 6.64 17.19 -11.07
N LYS A 346 7.39 17.40 -12.15
CA LYS A 346 7.41 16.49 -13.29
C LYS A 346 7.94 15.09 -12.93
N PRO A 347 9.11 14.93 -12.29
CA PRO A 347 9.56 13.61 -11.83
C PRO A 347 8.59 12.90 -10.88
N LEU A 348 7.86 13.65 -10.05
CA LEU A 348 6.80 13.09 -9.21
C LEU A 348 5.66 12.50 -10.05
N VAL A 349 5.18 13.23 -11.05
CA VAL A 349 4.16 12.74 -12.00
C VAL A 349 4.65 11.50 -12.74
N ASP A 350 5.91 11.49 -13.20
CA ASP A 350 6.53 10.34 -13.85
C ASP A 350 6.58 9.11 -12.92
N SER A 351 6.76 9.34 -11.62
CA SER A 351 6.70 8.33 -10.55
C SER A 351 5.27 7.91 -10.17
N GLY A 352 4.24 8.49 -10.79
CA GLY A 352 2.84 8.14 -10.56
C GLY A 352 2.10 9.08 -9.59
N ALA A 353 2.68 10.22 -9.21
CA ALA A 353 2.05 11.15 -8.29
C ALA A 353 0.83 11.86 -8.90
N ARG A 354 -0.08 12.26 -8.02
CA ARG A 354 -1.27 13.06 -8.33
C ARG A 354 -1.08 14.42 -7.71
N LEU A 355 -1.07 15.46 -8.52
CA LEU A 355 -0.75 16.82 -8.11
C LEU A 355 -1.97 17.73 -8.20
N VAL A 356 -2.17 18.56 -7.18
CA VAL A 356 -3.02 19.75 -7.23
C VAL A 356 -2.10 20.96 -7.10
N LEU A 357 -2.06 21.80 -8.13
CA LEU A 357 -1.16 22.94 -8.23
C LEU A 357 -1.96 24.24 -8.16
N GLY A 358 -1.65 25.08 -7.18
CA GLY A 358 -2.28 26.37 -6.96
C GLY A 358 -1.40 27.53 -7.41
N PHE A 359 -1.99 28.46 -8.18
CA PHE A 359 -1.33 29.63 -8.72
C PHE A 359 -2.11 30.92 -8.38
N ARG A 360 -1.44 31.99 -7.97
CA ARG A 360 -2.11 33.27 -7.66
C ARG A 360 -2.44 34.07 -8.91
N GLN A 361 -1.51 34.10 -9.88
CA GLN A 361 -1.60 34.94 -11.08
C GLN A 361 -1.86 34.11 -12.34
N ASP A 362 -2.75 34.60 -13.19
CA ASP A 362 -2.93 34.06 -14.53
C ASP A 362 -1.82 34.63 -15.45
N GLY A 363 -0.96 33.76 -15.97
CA GLY A 363 0.10 34.11 -16.92
C GLY A 363 1.55 34.04 -16.40
N SER A 364 1.82 33.46 -15.23
CA SER A 364 3.20 33.23 -14.78
C SER A 364 3.91 32.16 -15.64
N ALA A 365 5.24 32.22 -15.71
CA ALA A 365 6.04 31.23 -16.44
C ALA A 365 5.89 29.81 -15.84
N GLY A 366 5.82 29.71 -14.51
CA GLY A 366 5.50 28.46 -13.81
C GLY A 366 4.13 27.88 -14.19
N LEU A 367 3.11 28.73 -14.44
CA LEU A 367 1.81 28.26 -14.90
C LEU A 367 1.88 27.68 -16.33
N ALA A 368 2.69 28.27 -17.21
CA ALA A 368 2.91 27.74 -18.55
C ALA A 368 3.59 26.37 -18.51
N ALA A 369 4.64 26.22 -17.69
CA ALA A 369 5.31 24.93 -17.45
C ALA A 369 4.34 23.88 -16.88
N ALA A 370 3.52 24.26 -15.89
CA ALA A 370 2.54 23.36 -15.29
C ALA A 370 1.44 22.92 -16.28
N LYS A 371 0.98 23.82 -17.16
CA LYS A 371 0.05 23.47 -18.26
C LYS A 371 0.68 22.46 -19.21
N SER A 372 1.94 22.65 -19.60
CA SER A 372 2.68 21.67 -20.41
C SER A 372 2.78 20.32 -19.71
N LEU A 373 3.09 20.31 -18.41
CA LEU A 373 3.14 19.08 -17.61
C LEU A 373 1.79 18.37 -17.56
N ALA A 374 0.68 19.11 -17.39
CA ALA A 374 -0.67 18.53 -17.40
C ALA A 374 -1.02 17.91 -18.77
N ASP A 375 -0.65 18.58 -19.86
CA ASP A 375 -0.85 18.10 -21.23
C ASP A 375 -0.03 16.81 -21.49
N ASP A 376 1.24 16.81 -21.11
CA ASP A 376 2.15 15.65 -21.22
C ASP A 376 1.62 14.46 -20.39
N THR A 377 1.08 14.73 -19.19
CA THR A 377 0.48 13.71 -18.32
C THR A 377 -0.71 13.02 -19.01
N ILE A 378 -1.59 13.81 -19.64
CA ILE A 378 -2.76 13.29 -20.36
C ILE A 378 -2.31 12.52 -21.61
N ALA A 379 -1.35 13.05 -22.36
CA ALA A 379 -0.80 12.36 -23.53
C ALA A 379 -0.20 11.00 -23.15
N GLY A 380 0.66 10.96 -22.13
CA GLY A 380 1.25 9.72 -21.63
C GLY A 380 0.22 8.70 -21.14
N ARG A 381 -0.89 9.15 -20.53
CA ARG A 381 -2.01 8.24 -20.17
C ARG A 381 -2.72 7.68 -21.40
N LEU A 382 -2.97 8.50 -22.41
CA LEU A 382 -3.60 8.05 -23.66
C LEU A 382 -2.70 7.04 -24.39
N ASP A 383 -1.38 7.20 -24.34
CA ASP A 383 -0.42 6.26 -24.91
C ASP A 383 -0.40 4.92 -24.16
N ARG A 384 -0.39 4.94 -22.82
CA ARG A 384 -0.55 3.70 -22.02
C ARG A 384 -1.86 2.98 -22.33
N LEU A 385 -2.94 3.72 -22.60
CA LEU A 385 -4.22 3.12 -23.02
C LEU A 385 -4.13 2.52 -24.43
N ALA A 386 -3.39 3.15 -25.35
CA ALA A 386 -3.13 2.59 -26.67
C ALA A 386 -2.40 1.24 -26.59
N ASP A 387 -1.39 1.15 -25.72
CA ASP A 387 -0.64 -0.10 -25.49
C ASP A 387 -1.53 -1.19 -24.92
N ARG A 388 -2.37 -0.86 -23.93
CA ARG A 388 -3.35 -1.79 -23.36
C ARG A 388 -4.36 -2.28 -24.40
N ILE A 389 -4.91 -1.37 -25.22
CA ILE A 389 -5.82 -1.74 -26.31
C ILE A 389 -5.12 -2.62 -27.36
N THR A 390 -3.83 -2.39 -27.61
CA THR A 390 -3.02 -3.25 -28.49
C THR A 390 -2.85 -4.64 -27.89
N ALA A 391 -2.63 -4.76 -26.58
CA ALA A 391 -2.60 -6.05 -25.88
C ALA A 391 -3.95 -6.78 -25.95
N VAL A 392 -5.07 -6.06 -25.84
CA VAL A 392 -6.43 -6.61 -26.05
C VAL A 392 -6.56 -7.15 -27.48
N ALA A 393 -6.18 -6.36 -28.49
CA ALA A 393 -6.26 -6.79 -29.90
C ALA A 393 -5.45 -8.07 -30.17
N ARG A 394 -4.24 -8.18 -29.60
CA ARG A 394 -3.42 -9.39 -29.73
C ARG A 394 -4.09 -10.63 -29.16
N ARG A 395 -4.83 -10.49 -28.05
CA ARG A 395 -5.55 -11.61 -27.41
C ARG A 395 -6.85 -11.98 -28.12
N GLU A 396 -7.51 -11.03 -28.78
CA GLU A 396 -8.71 -11.29 -29.58
C GLU A 396 -8.41 -12.12 -30.84
N GLY A 397 -7.20 -11.96 -31.41
CA GLY A 397 -6.78 -12.67 -32.62
C GLY A 397 -7.48 -12.18 -33.90
N PRO A 398 -7.08 -12.68 -35.08
CA PRO A 398 -7.72 -12.34 -36.35
C PRO A 398 -9.12 -12.97 -36.43
N ARG A 399 -10.11 -12.21 -36.90
CA ARG A 399 -11.48 -12.70 -37.12
C ARG A 399 -11.85 -12.87 -38.60
N PRO A 400 -12.79 -13.77 -38.92
CA PRO A 400 -13.37 -13.89 -40.25
C PRO A 400 -14.09 -12.60 -40.68
N LEU A 401 -14.11 -12.33 -41.98
CA LEU A 401 -14.86 -11.22 -42.58
C LEU A 401 -16.36 -11.32 -42.22
N GLY A 402 -16.94 -10.23 -41.70
CA GLY A 402 -18.39 -10.11 -41.43
C GLY A 402 -18.85 -10.25 -39.97
N SER A 403 -17.94 -10.42 -38.99
CA SER A 403 -18.32 -10.42 -37.56
C SER A 403 -18.52 -9.01 -36.98
N SER A 404 -19.27 -8.88 -35.88
CA SER A 404 -19.38 -7.62 -35.12
C SER A 404 -18.03 -7.03 -34.73
N ASP A 405 -17.99 -5.69 -34.54
CA ASP A 405 -16.78 -4.96 -34.13
C ASP A 405 -16.18 -5.57 -32.86
N THR A 406 -14.86 -5.80 -32.88
CA THR A 406 -14.13 -6.26 -31.69
C THR A 406 -14.04 -5.17 -30.64
N HIS A 407 -13.82 -5.54 -29.38
CA HIS A 407 -13.65 -4.54 -28.31
C HIS A 407 -12.46 -3.63 -28.64
N SER A 408 -11.37 -4.19 -29.17
CA SER A 408 -10.20 -3.38 -29.55
C SER A 408 -10.47 -2.39 -30.68
N THR A 409 -11.41 -2.66 -31.59
CA THR A 409 -11.77 -1.75 -32.69
C THR A 409 -12.57 -0.56 -32.16
N VAL A 410 -13.62 -0.84 -31.37
CA VAL A 410 -14.44 0.19 -30.73
C VAL A 410 -13.59 1.08 -29.82
N LEU A 411 -12.69 0.47 -29.03
CA LEU A 411 -11.79 1.21 -28.15
C LEU A 411 -10.78 2.06 -28.93
N ARG A 412 -10.21 1.57 -30.04
CA ARG A 412 -9.30 2.36 -30.89
C ARG A 412 -9.99 3.60 -31.48
N LEU A 413 -11.23 3.46 -31.98
CA LEU A 413 -11.98 4.60 -32.50
C LEU A 413 -12.23 5.66 -31.42
N ARG A 414 -12.67 5.23 -30.23
CA ARG A 414 -12.87 6.13 -29.08
C ARG A 414 -11.57 6.78 -28.61
N LEU A 415 -10.45 6.05 -28.60
CA LEU A 415 -9.14 6.60 -28.26
C LEU A 415 -8.73 7.70 -29.25
N THR A 416 -8.93 7.50 -30.55
CA THR A 416 -8.64 8.53 -31.57
C THR A 416 -9.47 9.80 -31.34
N ALA A 417 -10.76 9.65 -31.01
CA ALA A 417 -11.60 10.79 -30.67
C ALA A 417 -11.12 11.54 -29.40
N LEU A 418 -10.68 10.80 -28.37
CA LEU A 418 -10.13 11.38 -27.14
C LEU A 418 -8.81 12.11 -27.39
N ARG A 419 -7.89 11.53 -28.18
CA ARG A 419 -6.63 12.19 -28.57
C ARG A 419 -6.89 13.51 -29.31
N LYS A 420 -7.84 13.52 -30.24
CA LYS A 420 -8.24 14.73 -30.95
C LYS A 420 -8.82 15.78 -30.01
N ALA A 421 -9.65 15.38 -29.05
CA ALA A 421 -10.21 16.29 -28.05
C ALA A 421 -9.13 16.84 -27.11
N ALA A 422 -8.15 16.01 -26.71
CA ALA A 422 -7.08 16.40 -25.80
C ALA A 422 -6.15 17.44 -26.44
N ALA A 423 -5.85 17.28 -27.73
CA ALA A 423 -5.08 18.26 -28.50
C ALA A 423 -5.78 19.63 -28.62
N ALA A 424 -7.10 19.69 -28.42
CA ALA A 424 -7.85 20.95 -28.43
C ALA A 424 -8.01 21.53 -27.01
N HIS A 425 -8.41 20.72 -26.04
CA HIS A 425 -8.65 21.12 -24.65
C HIS A 425 -8.42 19.94 -23.69
N SER A 426 -7.17 19.76 -23.26
CA SER A 426 -6.74 18.65 -22.39
C SER A 426 -7.54 18.56 -21.08
N ALA A 427 -7.79 19.69 -20.41
CA ALA A 427 -8.53 19.77 -19.15
C ALA A 427 -9.96 19.16 -19.24
N LEU A 428 -10.63 19.30 -20.38
CA LEU A 428 -11.99 18.75 -20.60
C LEU A 428 -11.98 17.23 -20.84
N VAL A 429 -10.82 16.65 -21.14
CA VAL A 429 -10.67 15.21 -21.42
C VAL A 429 -10.42 14.41 -20.15
N ALA A 430 -9.88 15.02 -19.09
CA ALA A 430 -9.55 14.34 -17.83
C ALA A 430 -10.74 13.53 -17.26
N ASN A 431 -11.93 14.10 -17.21
CA ASN A 431 -13.14 13.43 -16.70
C ASN A 431 -13.61 12.28 -17.61
N ARG A 432 -13.41 12.40 -18.93
CA ARG A 432 -13.76 11.33 -19.88
C ARG A 432 -12.76 10.17 -19.83
N LEU A 433 -11.53 10.44 -19.41
CA LEU A 433 -10.44 9.48 -19.35
C LEU A 433 -10.73 8.36 -18.36
N THR A 434 -11.22 8.69 -17.15
CA THR A 434 -11.58 7.67 -16.15
C THR A 434 -12.67 6.71 -16.65
N ALA A 435 -13.71 7.23 -17.30
CA ALA A 435 -14.76 6.39 -17.88
C ALA A 435 -14.21 5.49 -19.00
N PHE A 436 -13.26 5.99 -19.79
CA PHE A 436 -12.62 5.23 -20.85
C PHE A 436 -11.66 4.16 -20.32
N GLU A 437 -10.88 4.46 -19.27
CA GLU A 437 -10.01 3.50 -18.58
C GLU A 437 -10.81 2.30 -18.05
N ARG A 438 -11.99 2.55 -17.45
CA ARG A 438 -12.90 1.49 -17.01
C ARG A 438 -13.39 0.62 -18.16
N ALA A 439 -13.68 1.22 -19.32
CA ALA A 439 -14.08 0.49 -20.52
C ALA A 439 -12.95 -0.41 -21.05
N VAL A 440 -11.71 0.10 -21.10
CA VAL A 440 -10.52 -0.71 -21.46
C VAL A 440 -10.33 -1.87 -20.49
N ALA A 441 -10.37 -1.60 -19.17
CA ALA A 441 -10.25 -2.64 -18.15
C ALA A 441 -11.34 -3.71 -18.25
N SER A 442 -12.57 -3.31 -18.61
CA SER A 442 -13.67 -4.25 -18.83
C SER A 442 -13.40 -5.16 -20.04
N ALA A 443 -12.92 -4.60 -21.15
CA ALA A 443 -12.54 -5.38 -22.33
C ALA A 443 -11.39 -6.35 -22.05
N GLU A 444 -10.36 -5.92 -21.30
CA GLU A 444 -9.25 -6.80 -20.88
C GLU A 444 -9.75 -7.99 -20.06
N ARG A 445 -10.68 -7.75 -19.12
CA ARG A 445 -11.30 -8.81 -18.32
C ARG A 445 -12.12 -9.76 -19.18
N GLU A 446 -12.89 -9.25 -20.13
CA GLU A 446 -13.72 -10.06 -21.02
C GLU A 446 -12.85 -10.96 -21.91
N VAL A 447 -11.89 -10.36 -22.62
CA VAL A 447 -10.97 -11.09 -23.49
C VAL A 447 -10.12 -12.08 -22.70
N GLY A 448 -9.69 -11.71 -21.48
CA GLY A 448 -9.01 -12.62 -20.57
C GLY A 448 -9.88 -13.82 -20.16
N ARG A 449 -11.17 -13.62 -19.89
CA ARG A 449 -12.13 -14.70 -19.58
C ARG A 449 -12.33 -15.62 -20.79
N THR A 450 -12.50 -15.07 -21.99
CA THR A 450 -12.61 -15.86 -23.22
C THR A 450 -11.34 -16.69 -23.47
N ALA A 451 -10.16 -16.08 -23.37
CA ALA A 451 -8.88 -16.77 -23.59
C ALA A 451 -8.67 -17.93 -22.59
N ARG A 452 -9.01 -17.73 -21.31
CA ARG A 452 -8.95 -18.80 -20.29
C ARG A 452 -9.89 -19.95 -20.60
N ARG A 453 -11.13 -19.65 -21.03
CA ARG A 453 -12.10 -20.66 -21.46
C ARG A 453 -11.59 -21.45 -22.66
N SER A 454 -11.07 -20.79 -23.68
CA SER A 454 -10.49 -21.44 -24.85
C SER A 454 -9.28 -22.32 -24.51
N ALA A 455 -8.39 -21.84 -23.63
CA ALA A 455 -7.23 -22.62 -23.16
C ALA A 455 -7.66 -23.86 -22.37
N ALA A 456 -8.67 -23.75 -21.51
CA ALA A 456 -9.20 -24.88 -20.77
C ALA A 456 -9.85 -25.93 -21.69
N VAL A 457 -10.62 -25.50 -22.68
CA VAL A 457 -11.18 -26.41 -23.70
C VAL A 457 -10.06 -27.10 -24.51
N ALA A 458 -8.99 -26.38 -24.86
CA ALA A 458 -7.84 -26.96 -25.54
C ALA A 458 -7.10 -27.99 -24.66
N ALA A 459 -6.96 -27.71 -23.36
CA ALA A 459 -6.39 -28.65 -22.40
C ALA A 459 -7.25 -29.91 -22.26
N ASP A 460 -8.57 -29.76 -22.15
CA ASP A 460 -9.50 -30.89 -22.12
C ASP A 460 -9.42 -31.74 -23.40
N ARG A 461 -9.28 -31.12 -24.58
CA ARG A 461 -9.02 -31.84 -25.85
C ARG A 461 -7.71 -32.62 -25.81
N GLY A 462 -6.62 -32.01 -25.34
CA GLY A 462 -5.33 -32.67 -25.20
C GLY A 462 -5.39 -33.87 -24.24
N LEU A 463 -6.09 -33.71 -23.10
CA LEU A 463 -6.34 -34.80 -22.15
C LEU A 463 -7.18 -35.91 -22.77
N LEU A 464 -8.23 -35.58 -23.52
CA LEU A 464 -9.07 -36.58 -24.20
C LEU A 464 -8.23 -37.46 -25.14
N GLU A 465 -7.38 -36.83 -25.98
CA GLU A 465 -6.51 -37.57 -26.90
C GLU A 465 -5.45 -38.41 -26.15
N ALA A 466 -4.87 -37.90 -25.05
CA ALA A 466 -3.93 -38.66 -24.24
C ALA A 466 -4.56 -39.90 -23.60
N TRP A 467 -5.78 -39.78 -23.07
CA TRP A 467 -6.51 -40.91 -22.47
C TRP A 467 -7.00 -41.91 -23.52
N LYS A 468 -7.36 -41.44 -24.71
CA LYS A 468 -7.66 -42.30 -25.86
C LYS A 468 -6.45 -43.14 -26.27
N ALA A 469 -5.27 -42.53 -26.35
CA ALA A 469 -4.02 -43.26 -26.62
C ALA A 469 -3.74 -44.31 -25.53
N LYS A 470 -3.89 -43.95 -24.26
CA LYS A 470 -3.73 -44.88 -23.14
C LYS A 470 -4.71 -46.07 -23.20
N ALA A 471 -5.97 -45.83 -23.54
CA ALA A 471 -6.96 -46.89 -23.70
C ALA A 471 -6.62 -47.82 -24.89
N PHE A 472 -6.10 -47.25 -25.98
CA PHE A 472 -5.64 -48.00 -27.15
C PHE A 472 -4.45 -48.92 -26.81
N ASP A 473 -3.43 -48.40 -26.13
CA ASP A 473 -2.23 -49.16 -25.74
C ASP A 473 -2.56 -50.33 -24.80
N ALA A 474 -3.62 -50.19 -24.00
CA ALA A 474 -4.11 -51.23 -23.11
C ALA A 474 -5.02 -52.28 -23.78
N GLY A 475 -5.20 -52.21 -25.10
CA GLY A 475 -6.04 -53.15 -25.85
C GLY A 475 -7.55 -53.00 -25.63
N LEU A 476 -8.00 -51.87 -25.06
CA LEU A 476 -9.42 -51.64 -24.70
C LEU A 476 -10.25 -51.09 -25.87
N VAL A 477 -9.83 -51.33 -27.11
CA VAL A 477 -10.40 -50.73 -28.33
C VAL A 477 -11.82 -51.21 -28.61
N GLU A 478 -12.17 -52.43 -28.17
CA GLU A 478 -13.48 -53.05 -28.40
C GLU A 478 -14.49 -52.81 -27.26
N ASP A 479 -14.13 -52.06 -26.22
CA ASP A 479 -15.04 -51.76 -25.12
C ASP A 479 -16.12 -50.74 -25.55
N ILE A 480 -17.35 -51.25 -25.67
CA ILE A 480 -18.52 -50.48 -26.10
C ILE A 480 -18.83 -49.31 -25.16
N GLY A 481 -18.61 -49.47 -23.85
CA GLY A 481 -18.83 -48.45 -22.83
C GLY A 481 -17.83 -47.30 -22.94
N LEU A 482 -16.55 -47.63 -23.15
CA LEU A 482 -15.49 -46.63 -23.40
C LEU A 482 -15.73 -45.87 -24.69
N ALA A 483 -16.15 -46.55 -25.76
CA ALA A 483 -16.44 -45.90 -27.04
C ALA A 483 -17.60 -44.89 -26.94
N ALA A 484 -18.64 -45.20 -26.14
CA ALA A 484 -19.76 -44.29 -25.90
C ALA A 484 -19.34 -43.06 -25.07
N ALA A 485 -18.57 -43.27 -24.00
CA ALA A 485 -18.05 -42.19 -23.16
C ALA A 485 -17.09 -41.26 -23.93
N TYR A 486 -16.20 -41.82 -24.75
CA TYR A 486 -15.32 -41.05 -25.64
C TYR A 486 -16.11 -40.20 -26.64
N ARG A 487 -17.09 -40.78 -27.36
CA ARG A 487 -17.90 -40.04 -28.35
C ARG A 487 -18.63 -38.86 -27.71
N ARG A 488 -19.14 -39.04 -26.49
CA ARG A 488 -19.82 -37.97 -25.75
C ARG A 488 -18.86 -36.82 -25.41
N ALA A 489 -17.68 -37.13 -24.85
CA ALA A 489 -16.68 -36.12 -24.53
C ALA A 489 -16.16 -35.40 -25.79
N HIS A 490 -15.86 -36.16 -26.85
CA HIS A 490 -15.42 -35.62 -28.13
C HIS A 490 -16.48 -34.69 -28.74
N GLY A 491 -17.74 -35.13 -28.83
CA GLY A 491 -18.83 -34.33 -29.41
C GLY A 491 -19.05 -33.01 -28.68
N LEU A 492 -18.98 -33.00 -27.35
CA LEU A 492 -19.08 -31.77 -26.55
C LEU A 492 -17.88 -30.83 -26.77
N LEU A 493 -16.66 -31.38 -26.90
CA LEU A 493 -15.44 -30.60 -27.11
C LEU A 493 -15.29 -30.07 -28.55
N THR A 494 -15.96 -30.66 -29.54
CA THR A 494 -15.93 -30.21 -30.95
C THR A 494 -17.16 -29.41 -31.36
N ALA A 495 -18.10 -29.15 -30.45
CA ALA A 495 -19.27 -28.33 -30.72
C ALA A 495 -18.88 -26.88 -31.09
N GLU A 496 -19.70 -26.22 -31.91
CA GLU A 496 -19.52 -24.82 -32.30
C GLU A 496 -19.54 -23.88 -31.08
N THR A 497 -20.42 -24.17 -30.11
CA THR A 497 -20.44 -23.55 -28.79
C THR A 497 -20.16 -24.60 -27.73
N VAL A 498 -18.95 -24.55 -27.15
CA VAL A 498 -18.53 -25.52 -26.13
C VAL A 498 -19.04 -25.10 -24.75
N ASP A 499 -19.97 -25.86 -24.19
CA ASP A 499 -20.23 -25.85 -22.75
C ASP A 499 -19.06 -26.53 -22.03
N GLN A 500 -18.16 -25.70 -21.50
CA GLN A 500 -16.93 -26.16 -20.86
C GLN A 500 -17.21 -27.06 -19.66
N ALA A 501 -18.24 -26.77 -18.86
CA ALA A 501 -18.53 -27.55 -17.66
C ALA A 501 -19.03 -28.94 -18.02
N ALA A 502 -19.95 -29.01 -18.99
CA ALA A 502 -20.46 -30.28 -19.51
C ALA A 502 -19.36 -31.10 -20.20
N ALA A 503 -18.51 -30.45 -21.00
CA ALA A 503 -17.40 -31.08 -21.70
C ALA A 503 -16.37 -31.67 -20.70
N HIS A 504 -15.98 -30.89 -19.69
CA HIS A 504 -15.04 -31.33 -18.66
C HIS A 504 -15.61 -32.48 -17.81
N ALA A 505 -16.90 -32.45 -17.48
CA ALA A 505 -17.57 -33.54 -16.77
C ALA A 505 -17.61 -34.83 -17.62
N ALA A 506 -17.89 -34.72 -18.92
CA ALA A 506 -17.88 -35.87 -19.83
C ALA A 506 -16.47 -36.47 -20.00
N LEU A 507 -15.44 -35.61 -20.06
CA LEU A 507 -14.04 -36.06 -20.06
C LEU A 507 -13.70 -36.84 -18.79
N ARG A 508 -14.05 -36.33 -17.60
CA ARG A 508 -13.80 -37.05 -16.33
C ARG A 508 -14.50 -38.40 -16.30
N ALA A 509 -15.74 -38.48 -16.75
CA ALA A 509 -16.47 -39.75 -16.86
C ALA A 509 -15.76 -40.75 -17.77
N TYR A 510 -15.19 -40.30 -18.90
CA TYR A 510 -14.38 -41.15 -19.77
C TYR A 510 -13.09 -41.61 -19.08
N GLN A 511 -12.37 -40.72 -18.39
CA GLN A 511 -11.15 -41.07 -17.65
C GLN A 511 -11.43 -42.12 -16.56
N ASP A 512 -12.51 -41.94 -15.79
CA ASP A 512 -12.89 -42.87 -14.73
C ASP A 512 -13.25 -44.25 -15.30
N ALA A 513 -13.98 -44.28 -16.42
CA ALA A 513 -14.30 -45.53 -17.12
C ALA A 513 -13.03 -46.25 -17.61
N VAL A 514 -12.04 -45.52 -18.17
CA VAL A 514 -10.75 -46.12 -18.58
C VAL A 514 -10.00 -46.67 -17.37
N ARG A 515 -9.95 -45.95 -16.24
CA ARG A 515 -9.28 -46.45 -15.01
C ARG A 515 -9.95 -47.71 -14.48
N GLU A 516 -11.27 -47.76 -14.48
CA GLU A 516 -12.02 -48.94 -14.03
C GLU A 516 -11.75 -50.15 -14.93
N ALA A 517 -11.72 -49.95 -16.25
CA ALA A 517 -11.41 -51.01 -17.21
C ALA A 517 -9.99 -51.56 -17.03
N LEU A 518 -8.99 -50.68 -16.84
CA LEU A 518 -7.61 -51.09 -16.54
C LEU A 518 -7.52 -51.91 -15.24
N ALA A 519 -8.20 -51.47 -14.18
CA ALA A 519 -8.24 -52.18 -12.89
C ALA A 519 -8.99 -53.53 -12.93
N LYS A 520 -9.81 -53.78 -13.97
CA LYS A 520 -10.43 -55.09 -14.23
C LYS A 520 -9.52 -55.98 -15.08
N GLY A 521 -8.71 -55.41 -15.96
CA GLY A 521 -7.69 -56.09 -16.75
C GLY A 521 -6.57 -56.69 -15.90
N ASP A 522 -6.08 -55.97 -14.88
CA ASP A 522 -5.04 -56.43 -13.95
C ASP A 522 -5.50 -57.55 -12.98
N ARG A 523 -6.80 -57.86 -12.94
CA ARG A 523 -7.39 -58.91 -12.08
C ARG A 523 -7.72 -60.22 -12.81
N ARG A 524 -7.39 -60.30 -14.10
CA ARG A 524 -7.43 -61.54 -14.90
C ARG A 524 -6.01 -62.01 -15.15
#